data_AF-A0AAE3I6Q2-F1
#
_entry.id   AF-A0AAE3I6Q2-F1
#
_cell.length_a   1.000
_cell.length_b   1.000
_cell.length_c   1.000
_cell.angle_alpha   90.00
_cell.angle_beta   90.00
_cell.angle_gamma   90.00
#
_symmetry.space_group_name_H-M   'P 1'
#
loop_
_entity.id
_entity.type
_entity.pdbx_description
1 polymer ?
#
loop_
_entity_poly.entity_id
_entity_poly.type
_entity_poly.pdbx_seq_one_letter_code
_entity_poly.pdbx_strand_id
1 'polypeptide(L)'
;MQNIEFASLIIAAVAIALLPFAAMVVTSYTKIVVVLGLLRNALGVQQVPPSMVLNGIAMIVSCFVMAPVGMEAMQRAHMQLNDSSANVSQVMPLLDAAREPFRQFLDKHTNAREKAFFMRSAQQLWPPAKAAQLKEDDLIILAPAFTLTELTAAFRIGFLLYLVFIVIDLVIANLLMALGLSQVTPSNVAIPFKLLLFVVMDGWSVLIHGLVNTYR
;
A
#
# COMPACT_ATOMS: atom_id res chain seq x y z
N MET A 1 26.50 33.07 -7.61
CA MET A 1 25.01 33.00 -7.65
C MET A 1 24.51 31.90 -8.60
N GLN A 2 25.14 31.66 -9.76
CA GLN A 2 24.74 30.62 -10.72
C GLN A 2 24.75 29.16 -10.21
N ASN A 3 25.64 28.80 -9.28
CA ASN A 3 25.69 27.45 -8.69
C ASN A 3 24.52 27.13 -7.76
N ILE A 4 23.86 28.15 -7.17
CA ILE A 4 22.75 27.96 -6.24
C ILE A 4 21.47 27.61 -7.01
N GLU A 5 21.25 28.21 -8.18
CA GLU A 5 20.12 27.87 -9.04
C GLU A 5 20.24 26.45 -9.61
N PHE A 6 21.43 26.06 -10.07
CA PHE A 6 21.66 24.70 -10.55
C PHE A 6 21.46 23.63 -9.46
N ALA A 7 21.95 23.89 -8.24
CA ALA A 7 21.71 23.01 -7.10
C ALA A 7 20.21 22.90 -6.75
N SER A 8 19.47 24.02 -6.78
CA SER A 8 18.03 24.02 -6.50
C SER A 8 17.22 23.24 -7.55
N LEU A 9 17.60 23.33 -8.83
CA LEU A 9 17.00 22.55 -9.92
C LEU A 9 17.26 21.06 -9.76
N ILE A 10 18.47 20.66 -9.38
CA ILE A 10 18.80 19.25 -9.11
C ILE A 10 17.95 18.73 -7.95
N ILE A 11 17.84 19.48 -6.84
CA ILE A 11 17.04 19.09 -5.69
C ILE A 11 15.57 18.94 -6.08
N ALA A 12 15.02 19.88 -6.86
CA ALA A 12 13.65 19.79 -7.36
C ALA A 12 13.44 18.57 -8.25
N ALA A 13 14.37 18.28 -9.17
CA ALA A 13 14.30 17.11 -10.03
C ALA A 13 14.33 15.80 -9.23
N VAL A 14 15.20 15.70 -8.22
CA VAL A 14 15.28 14.53 -7.32
C VAL A 14 13.98 14.39 -6.52
N ALA A 15 13.43 15.49 -6.01
CA ALA A 15 12.17 15.46 -5.26
C ALA A 15 10.99 14.97 -6.12
N ILE A 16 10.89 15.44 -7.37
CA ILE A 16 9.87 15.01 -8.34
C ILE A 16 10.06 13.52 -8.69
N ALA A 17 11.30 13.05 -8.85
CA ALA A 17 11.60 11.66 -9.15
C ALA A 17 11.24 10.70 -8.00
N LEU A 18 11.37 11.14 -6.73
CA LEU A 18 11.03 10.35 -5.55
C LEU A 18 9.53 10.38 -5.21
N LEU A 19 8.80 11.39 -5.66
CA LEU A 19 7.38 11.58 -5.41
C LEU A 19 6.52 10.35 -5.74
N PRO A 20 6.63 9.68 -6.91
CA PRO A 20 5.82 8.51 -7.21
C PRO A 20 6.08 7.35 -6.24
N PHE A 21 7.33 7.16 -5.80
CA PHE A 21 7.65 6.12 -4.82
C PHE A 21 7.05 6.44 -3.45
N ALA A 22 7.18 7.69 -2.99
CA ALA A 22 6.56 8.13 -1.76
C ALA A 22 5.02 7.99 -1.83
N ALA A 23 4.41 8.34 -2.95
CA ALA A 23 2.98 8.16 -3.16
C ALA A 23 2.58 6.68 -3.05
N MET A 24 3.35 5.75 -3.61
CA MET A 24 3.06 4.31 -3.49
C MET A 24 3.06 3.81 -2.04
N VAL A 25 4.00 4.31 -1.22
CA VAL A 25 4.11 3.90 0.19
C VAL A 25 2.98 4.50 1.03
N VAL A 26 2.64 5.75 0.78
CA VAL A 26 1.67 6.55 1.54
C VAL A 26 0.24 6.39 0.99
N THR A 27 0.01 5.37 0.16
CA THR A 27 -1.31 5.06 -0.41
C THR A 27 -1.71 3.62 -0.19
N SER A 28 -2.94 3.28 -0.60
CA SER A 28 -3.48 1.92 -0.58
C SER A 28 -2.70 0.90 -1.41
N TYR A 29 -1.80 1.36 -2.28
CA TYR A 29 -1.00 0.52 -3.17
C TYR A 29 -0.25 -0.58 -2.41
N THR A 30 0.37 -0.23 -1.27
CA THR A 30 1.20 -1.16 -0.48
C THR A 30 0.43 -2.42 -0.05
N LYS A 31 -0.76 -2.27 0.54
CA LYS A 31 -1.58 -3.43 0.96
C LYS A 31 -1.99 -4.26 -0.25
N ILE A 32 -2.44 -3.60 -1.32
CA ILE A 32 -2.95 -4.27 -2.52
C ILE A 32 -1.85 -5.11 -3.19
N VAL A 33 -0.69 -4.52 -3.47
CA VAL A 33 0.40 -5.22 -4.17
C VAL A 33 0.92 -6.42 -3.36
N VAL A 34 1.01 -6.28 -2.03
CA VAL A 34 1.45 -7.38 -1.15
C VAL A 34 0.43 -8.51 -1.14
N VAL A 35 -0.87 -8.22 -1.00
CA VAL A 35 -1.92 -9.25 -1.03
C VAL A 35 -1.95 -9.98 -2.38
N LEU A 36 -1.84 -9.26 -3.49
CA LEU A 36 -1.79 -9.87 -4.83
C LEU A 36 -0.54 -10.75 -5.00
N GLY A 37 0.60 -10.32 -4.47
CA GLY A 37 1.84 -11.10 -4.46
C GLY A 37 1.72 -12.38 -3.64
N LEU A 38 1.12 -12.30 -2.45
CA LEU A 38 0.85 -13.46 -1.59
C LEU A 38 -0.14 -14.43 -2.25
N LEU A 39 -1.21 -13.93 -2.89
CA LEU A 39 -2.14 -14.77 -3.65
C LEU A 39 -1.42 -15.55 -4.76
N ARG A 40 -0.58 -14.88 -5.56
CA ARG A 40 0.18 -15.55 -6.63
C ARG A 40 1.03 -16.69 -6.08
N ASN A 41 1.73 -16.44 -4.97
CA ASN A 41 2.56 -17.45 -4.35
C ASN A 41 1.73 -18.61 -3.77
N ALA A 42 0.54 -18.32 -3.23
CA ALA A 42 -0.35 -19.35 -2.67
C ALA A 42 -0.95 -20.28 -3.75
N LEU A 43 -1.27 -19.72 -4.92
CA LEU A 43 -1.71 -20.48 -6.10
C LEU A 43 -0.61 -21.40 -6.63
N GLY A 44 0.67 -21.06 -6.40
CA GLY A 44 1.82 -21.89 -6.77
C GLY A 44 2.17 -21.87 -8.26
N VAL A 45 1.52 -21.01 -9.05
CA VAL A 45 1.82 -20.85 -10.48
C VAL A 45 3.07 -19.98 -10.63
N GLN A 46 4.09 -20.52 -11.30
CA GLN A 46 5.31 -19.76 -11.56
C GLN A 46 5.04 -18.67 -12.61
N GLN A 47 5.44 -17.44 -12.29
CA GLN A 47 5.44 -16.27 -13.18
C GLN A 47 4.09 -15.80 -13.75
N VAL A 48 2.97 -16.45 -13.40
CA VAL A 48 1.62 -16.04 -13.82
C VAL A 48 0.75 -15.73 -12.60
N PRO A 49 0.15 -14.54 -12.50
CA PRO A 49 0.37 -13.37 -13.36
C PRO A 49 1.76 -12.73 -13.18
N PRO A 50 2.33 -12.10 -14.24
CA PRO A 50 3.59 -11.39 -14.14
C PRO A 50 3.54 -10.27 -13.09
N SER A 51 4.66 -10.01 -12.40
CA SER A 51 4.72 -8.94 -11.38
C SER A 51 4.32 -7.57 -11.94
N MET A 52 4.62 -7.30 -13.22
CA MET A 52 4.21 -6.08 -13.91
C MET A 52 2.68 -5.94 -13.98
N VAL A 53 1.97 -7.04 -14.24
CA VAL A 53 0.50 -7.06 -14.25
C VAL A 53 -0.05 -6.82 -12.86
N LEU A 54 0.51 -7.48 -11.84
CA LEU A 54 0.09 -7.27 -10.44
C LEU A 54 0.30 -5.82 -9.99
N ASN A 55 1.44 -5.23 -10.33
CA ASN A 55 1.72 -3.82 -10.04
C ASN A 55 0.73 -2.90 -10.77
N GLY A 56 0.42 -3.18 -12.03
CA GLY A 56 -0.57 -2.43 -12.81
C GLY A 56 -1.97 -2.47 -12.19
N ILE A 57 -2.43 -3.65 -11.78
CA ILE A 57 -3.71 -3.82 -11.07
C ILE A 57 -3.67 -3.04 -9.75
N ALA A 58 -2.59 -3.17 -8.97
CA ALA A 58 -2.45 -2.47 -7.70
C ALA A 58 -2.48 -0.95 -7.86
N MET A 59 -1.84 -0.40 -8.90
CA MET A 59 -1.91 1.03 -9.21
C MET A 59 -3.33 1.46 -9.58
N ILE A 60 -4.00 0.74 -10.49
CA ILE A 60 -5.36 1.10 -10.93
C ILE A 60 -6.34 1.08 -9.75
N VAL A 61 -6.30 0.04 -8.93
CA VAL A 61 -7.17 -0.07 -7.75
C VAL A 61 -6.81 0.98 -6.71
N SER A 62 -5.53 1.29 -6.53
CA SER A 62 -5.12 2.37 -5.62
C SER A 62 -5.61 3.73 -6.09
N CYS A 63 -5.53 4.04 -7.39
CA CYS A 63 -6.10 5.26 -7.95
C CYS A 63 -7.61 5.33 -7.74
N PHE A 64 -8.31 4.21 -7.90
CA PHE A 64 -9.75 4.12 -7.64
C PHE A 64 -10.10 4.39 -6.16
N VAL A 65 -9.37 3.78 -5.23
CA VAL A 65 -9.55 3.98 -3.78
C VAL A 65 -9.21 5.42 -3.37
N MET A 66 -8.19 6.01 -3.99
CA MET A 66 -7.68 7.35 -3.65
C MET A 66 -8.38 8.50 -4.38
N ALA A 67 -9.23 8.21 -5.36
CA ALA A 67 -9.97 9.23 -6.10
C ALA A 67 -10.62 10.31 -5.20
N PRO A 68 -11.38 9.99 -4.13
CA PRO A 68 -11.98 11.01 -3.26
C PRO A 68 -10.95 11.91 -2.57
N VAL A 69 -9.84 11.35 -2.10
CA VAL A 69 -8.76 12.11 -1.46
C VAL A 69 -8.12 13.10 -2.44
N GLY A 70 -7.88 12.65 -3.67
CA GLY A 70 -7.34 13.50 -4.74
C GLY A 70 -8.30 14.62 -5.15
N MET A 71 -9.59 14.31 -5.27
CA MET A 71 -10.63 15.30 -5.59
C MET A 71 -10.74 16.36 -4.49
N GLU A 72 -10.71 15.97 -3.22
CA GLU A 72 -10.74 16.89 -2.09
C GLU A 72 -9.48 17.77 -2.03
N ALA A 73 -8.30 17.18 -2.25
CA ALA A 73 -7.05 17.93 -2.30
C ALA A 73 -7.06 18.99 -3.41
N MET A 74 -7.55 18.63 -4.60
CA MET A 74 -7.70 19.54 -5.73
C MET A 74 -8.69 20.67 -5.40
N GLN A 75 -9.84 20.35 -4.80
CA GLN A 75 -10.84 21.34 -4.41
C GLN A 75 -10.28 22.35 -3.39
N ARG A 76 -9.60 21.88 -2.33
CA ARG A 76 -8.98 22.75 -1.33
C ARG A 76 -7.87 23.63 -1.92
N ALA A 77 -7.06 23.08 -2.82
CA ALA A 77 -6.03 23.84 -3.52
C ALA A 77 -6.64 24.95 -4.41
N HIS A 78 -7.72 24.67 -5.13
CA HIS A 78 -8.41 25.68 -5.95
C HIS A 78 -9.05 26.80 -5.12
N MET A 79 -9.64 26.50 -3.96
CA MET A 79 -10.17 27.53 -3.06
C MET A 79 -9.08 28.50 -2.63
N GLN A 80 -7.90 27.99 -2.26
CA GLN A 80 -6.77 28.81 -1.83
C GLN A 80 -6.20 29.69 -2.96
N LEU A 81 -6.25 29.22 -4.21
CA LEU A 81 -5.81 29.99 -5.39
C LEU A 81 -6.78 31.14 -5.74
N ASN A 82 -8.08 30.93 -5.60
CA ASN A 82 -9.08 31.93 -5.97
C ASN A 82 -9.14 33.10 -4.96
N ASP A 83 -8.80 32.85 -3.70
CA ASP A 83 -8.79 33.86 -2.63
C ASP A 83 -7.53 34.73 -2.61
N SER A 84 -6.58 34.52 -3.53
CA SER A 84 -5.30 35.24 -3.48
C SER A 84 -4.71 35.53 -4.85
N SER A 85 -4.43 36.80 -5.11
CA SER A 85 -3.64 37.28 -6.24
C SER A 85 -2.29 36.56 -6.29
N ALA A 86 -2.02 35.89 -7.41
CA ALA A 86 -0.88 35.02 -7.69
C ALA A 86 0.48 35.61 -7.27
N ASN A 87 0.90 35.33 -6.03
CA ASN A 87 2.24 35.64 -5.55
C ASN A 87 2.95 34.34 -5.14
N VAL A 88 4.22 34.22 -5.54
CA VAL A 88 5.12 33.08 -5.26
C VAL A 88 5.27 32.79 -3.75
N SER A 89 4.96 33.77 -2.90
CA SER A 89 4.93 33.68 -1.44
C SER A 89 3.91 32.68 -0.86
N GLN A 90 3.00 32.15 -1.69
CA GLN A 90 1.87 31.30 -1.25
C GLN A 90 1.95 29.83 -1.69
N VAL A 91 3.10 29.38 -2.22
CA VAL A 91 3.30 27.96 -2.56
C VAL A 91 3.17 27.05 -1.32
N MET A 92 3.56 27.54 -0.15
CA MET A 92 3.48 26.78 1.11
C MET A 92 2.03 26.52 1.59
N PRO A 93 1.15 27.53 1.72
CA PRO A 93 -0.24 27.30 2.12
C PRO A 93 -1.04 26.46 1.10
N LEU A 94 -0.73 26.57 -0.20
CA LEU A 94 -1.31 25.71 -1.22
C LEU A 94 -0.92 24.23 -1.00
N LEU A 95 0.36 24.00 -0.74
CA LEU A 95 0.90 22.67 -0.50
C LEU A 95 0.33 22.06 0.79
N ASP A 96 0.17 22.87 1.84
CA ASP A 96 -0.40 22.42 3.11
C ASP A 96 -1.90 22.10 2.97
N ALA A 97 -2.67 22.90 2.22
CA ALA A 97 -4.07 22.63 1.92
C ALA A 97 -4.26 21.33 1.11
N ALA A 98 -3.36 21.06 0.15
CA ALA A 98 -3.37 19.84 -0.65
C ALA A 98 -2.93 18.60 0.15
N ARG A 99 -2.09 18.75 1.17
CA ARG A 99 -1.61 17.64 2.03
C ARG A 99 -2.65 17.16 3.03
N GLU A 100 -3.53 18.04 3.47
CA GLU A 100 -4.46 17.77 4.57
C GLU A 100 -5.40 16.56 4.30
N PRO A 101 -6.02 16.39 3.11
CA PRO A 101 -6.83 15.20 2.83
C PRO A 101 -6.03 13.89 2.88
N PHE A 102 -4.77 13.90 2.43
CA PHE A 102 -3.89 12.74 2.52
C PHE A 102 -3.54 12.43 3.98
N ARG A 103 -3.27 13.45 4.81
CA ARG A 103 -3.07 13.28 6.24
C ARG A 103 -4.30 12.63 6.89
N GLN A 104 -5.50 13.13 6.59
CA GLN A 104 -6.75 12.57 7.11
C GLN A 104 -6.97 11.11 6.68
N PHE A 105 -6.68 10.79 5.42
CA PHE A 105 -6.73 9.41 4.92
C PHE A 105 -5.80 8.49 5.72
N LEU A 106 -4.53 8.89 5.88
CA LEU A 106 -3.56 8.11 6.65
C LEU A 106 -4.02 7.96 8.10
N ASP A 107 -4.54 9.03 8.70
CA ASP A 107 -5.00 9.02 10.08
C ASP A 107 -6.14 8.04 10.31
N LYS A 108 -7.12 8.02 9.40
CA LYS A 108 -8.27 7.10 9.40
C LYS A 108 -7.85 5.64 9.29
N HIS A 109 -6.83 5.33 8.49
CA HIS A 109 -6.44 3.96 8.17
C HIS A 109 -5.20 3.46 8.93
N THR A 110 -4.67 4.26 9.85
CA THR A 110 -3.53 3.87 10.69
C THR A 110 -3.98 3.41 12.07
N ASN A 111 -3.44 2.29 12.53
CA ASN A 111 -3.72 1.78 13.87
C ASN A 111 -3.08 2.69 14.94
N ALA A 112 -3.87 3.08 15.94
CA ALA A 112 -3.42 3.91 17.06
C ALA A 112 -2.21 3.32 17.81
N ARG A 113 -2.11 1.98 17.88
CA ARG A 113 -0.94 1.31 18.46
C ARG A 113 0.35 1.65 17.71
N GLU A 114 0.30 1.66 16.38
CA GLU A 114 1.48 1.94 15.55
C GLU A 114 1.85 3.43 15.62
N LYS A 115 0.86 4.34 15.63
CA LYS A 115 1.10 5.78 15.87
C LYS A 115 1.82 6.00 17.20
N ALA A 116 1.29 5.41 18.27
CA ALA A 116 1.87 5.54 19.62
C ALA A 116 3.28 4.95 19.70
N PHE A 117 3.56 3.85 18.98
CA PHE A 117 4.89 3.28 18.87
C PHE A 117 5.87 4.30 18.25
N PHE A 118 5.57 4.81 17.05
CA PHE A 118 6.45 5.75 16.37
C PHE A 118 6.59 7.09 17.13
N MET A 119 5.52 7.55 17.79
CA MET A 119 5.58 8.74 18.64
C MET A 119 6.55 8.56 19.82
N ARG A 120 6.47 7.42 20.52
CA ARG A 120 7.40 7.08 21.61
C ARG A 120 8.82 6.89 21.11
N SER A 121 9.01 6.24 19.97
CA SER A 121 10.32 6.09 19.34
C SER A 121 10.93 7.43 18.99
N ALA A 122 10.15 8.37 18.45
CA ALA A 122 10.62 9.72 18.16
C ALA A 122 11.04 10.46 19.45
N GLN A 123 10.28 10.33 20.53
CA GLN A 123 10.64 10.92 21.83
C GLN A 123 11.96 10.39 22.42
N GLN A 124 12.33 9.15 22.10
CA GLN A 124 13.56 8.53 22.58
C GLN A 124 14.77 8.78 21.68
N LEU A 125 14.55 8.82 20.36
CA LEU A 125 15.63 8.87 19.37
C LEU A 125 15.99 10.29 18.92
N TRP A 126 15.05 11.24 19.02
CA TRP A 126 15.24 12.58 18.48
C TRP A 126 15.73 13.56 19.55
N PRO A 127 16.37 14.67 19.17
CA PRO A 127 16.70 15.75 20.09
C PRO A 127 15.45 16.22 20.86
N PRO A 128 15.51 16.40 22.20
CA PRO A 128 14.33 16.69 23.03
C PRO A 128 13.52 17.90 22.55
N ALA A 129 14.19 18.94 22.06
CA ALA A 129 13.55 20.14 21.53
C ALA A 129 12.68 19.88 20.29
N LYS A 130 13.04 18.90 19.45
CA LYS A 130 12.27 18.51 18.25
C LYS A 130 11.19 17.49 18.60
N ALA A 131 11.50 16.56 19.52
CA ALA A 131 10.55 15.59 20.03
C ALA A 131 9.32 16.22 20.72
N ALA A 132 9.51 17.35 21.42
CA ALA A 132 8.43 18.04 22.12
C ALA A 132 7.43 18.75 21.19
N GLN A 133 7.81 19.03 19.94
CA GLN A 133 6.96 19.71 18.96
C GLN A 133 6.19 18.73 18.06
N LEU A 134 6.57 17.46 18.08
CA LEU A 134 5.96 16.40 17.28
C LEU A 134 4.56 16.09 17.79
N LYS A 135 3.64 15.93 16.83
CA LYS A 135 2.29 15.47 17.06
C LYS A 135 2.08 14.10 16.41
N GLU A 136 1.11 13.35 16.92
CA GLU A 136 0.78 12.02 16.37
C GLU A 136 0.27 12.07 14.93
N ASP A 137 -0.24 13.23 14.51
CA ASP A 137 -0.78 13.45 13.19
C ASP A 137 0.21 14.03 12.18
N ASP A 138 1.47 14.25 12.59
CA ASP A 138 2.54 14.65 11.70
C ASP A 138 2.86 13.53 10.72
N LEU A 139 3.00 13.86 9.43
CA LEU A 139 3.26 12.90 8.36
C LEU A 139 4.50 12.03 8.59
N ILE A 140 5.49 12.53 9.34
CA ILE A 140 6.71 11.79 9.67
C ILE A 140 6.48 10.65 10.67
N ILE A 141 5.45 10.74 11.50
CA ILE A 141 4.97 9.67 12.39
C ILE A 141 3.93 8.82 11.65
N LEU A 142 3.03 9.49 10.94
CA LEU A 142 1.85 8.88 10.35
C LEU A 142 2.19 7.97 9.16
N ALA A 143 3.09 8.39 8.26
CA ALA A 143 3.48 7.60 7.09
C ALA A 143 4.09 6.22 7.44
N PRO A 144 5.10 6.11 8.34
CA PRO A 144 5.63 4.81 8.72
C PRO A 144 4.63 3.97 9.54
N ALA A 145 3.83 4.59 10.42
CA ALA A 145 2.79 3.90 11.18
C ALA A 145 1.69 3.32 10.26
N PHE A 146 1.25 4.09 9.26
CA PHE A 146 0.32 3.67 8.22
C PHE A 146 0.88 2.48 7.46
N THR A 147 2.11 2.60 6.94
CA THR A 147 2.75 1.55 6.15
C THR A 147 2.81 0.23 6.92
N LEU A 148 3.15 0.28 8.21
CA LEU A 148 3.20 -0.91 9.06
C LEU A 148 1.80 -1.50 9.33
N THR A 149 0.80 -0.64 9.53
CA THR A 149 -0.61 -1.05 9.67
C THR A 149 -1.09 -1.78 8.41
N GLU A 150 -0.83 -1.20 7.25
CA GLU A 150 -1.23 -1.73 5.94
C GLU A 150 -0.53 -3.05 5.62
N LEU A 151 0.77 -3.15 5.93
CA LEU A 151 1.54 -4.37 5.74
C LEU A 151 1.00 -5.49 6.66
N THR A 152 0.74 -5.18 7.93
CA THR A 152 0.17 -6.14 8.87
C THR A 152 -1.20 -6.65 8.40
N ALA A 153 -2.05 -5.76 7.90
CA ALA A 153 -3.33 -6.15 7.32
C ALA A 153 -3.15 -7.01 6.05
N ALA A 154 -2.22 -6.66 5.17
CA ALA A 154 -1.92 -7.42 3.96
C ALA A 154 -1.46 -8.85 4.27
N PHE A 155 -0.57 -9.02 5.24
CA PHE A 155 -0.13 -10.34 5.68
C PHE A 155 -1.25 -11.16 6.31
N ARG A 156 -2.16 -10.54 7.08
CA ARG A 156 -3.33 -11.23 7.61
C ARG A 156 -4.25 -11.74 6.51
N ILE A 157 -4.55 -10.90 5.51
CA ILE A 157 -5.36 -11.29 4.35
C ILE A 157 -4.65 -12.41 3.59
N GLY A 158 -3.36 -12.25 3.29
CA GLY A 158 -2.57 -13.25 2.59
C GLY A 158 -2.51 -14.58 3.34
N PHE A 159 -2.37 -14.56 4.67
CA PHE A 159 -2.41 -15.77 5.50
C PHE A 159 -3.74 -16.53 5.37
N LEU A 160 -4.87 -15.81 5.39
CA LEU A 160 -6.19 -16.42 5.19
C LEU A 160 -6.33 -17.05 3.79
N LEU A 161 -5.84 -16.38 2.75
CA LEU A 161 -5.80 -16.93 1.39
C LEU A 161 -4.93 -18.20 1.33
N TYR A 162 -3.75 -18.18 1.97
CA TYR A 162 -2.85 -19.32 2.03
C TYR A 162 -3.50 -20.54 2.69
N LEU A 163 -4.26 -20.33 3.77
CA LEU A 163 -4.90 -21.41 4.51
C LEU A 163 -5.81 -22.25 3.61
N VAL A 164 -6.63 -21.60 2.77
CA VAL A 164 -7.54 -22.29 1.83
C VAL A 164 -6.76 -23.21 0.88
N PHE A 165 -5.64 -22.73 0.33
CA PHE A 165 -4.85 -23.50 -0.64
C PHE A 165 -3.95 -24.57 0.01
N ILE A 166 -3.49 -24.35 1.23
CA ILE A 166 -2.72 -25.34 2.01
C ILE A 166 -3.54 -26.60 2.24
N VAL A 167 -4.85 -26.47 2.50
CA VAL A 167 -5.73 -27.65 2.67
C VAL A 167 -5.72 -28.51 1.42
N ILE A 168 -5.75 -27.90 0.22
CA ILE A 168 -5.68 -28.63 -1.05
C ILE A 168 -4.34 -29.36 -1.19
N ASP A 169 -3.23 -28.69 -0.87
CA ASP A 169 -1.91 -29.30 -0.92
C ASP A 169 -1.80 -30.53 -0.02
N LEU A 170 -2.28 -30.41 1.22
CA LEU A 170 -2.24 -31.50 2.21
C LEU A 170 -3.11 -32.68 1.79
N VAL A 171 -4.32 -32.43 1.26
CA VAL A 171 -5.21 -33.48 0.77
C VAL A 171 -4.58 -34.22 -0.41
N ILE A 172 -4.06 -33.50 -1.40
CA ILE A 172 -3.48 -34.11 -2.60
C ILE A 172 -2.20 -34.87 -2.28
N ALA A 173 -1.33 -34.32 -1.41
CA ALA A 173 -0.13 -35.02 -0.97
C ALA A 173 -0.48 -36.36 -0.29
N ASN A 174 -1.46 -36.36 0.62
CA ASN A 174 -1.90 -37.57 1.30
C ASN A 174 -2.51 -38.61 0.35
N LEU A 175 -3.29 -38.17 -0.64
CA LEU A 175 -3.87 -39.07 -1.66
C LEU A 175 -2.79 -39.71 -2.54
N LEU A 176 -1.81 -38.93 -3.01
CA LEU A 176 -0.72 -39.47 -3.83
C LEU A 176 0.14 -40.47 -3.05
N MET A 177 0.42 -40.18 -1.77
CA MET A 177 1.13 -41.10 -0.89
C MET A 177 0.35 -42.40 -0.69
N ALA A 178 -0.96 -42.33 -0.48
CA ALA A 178 -1.82 -43.51 -0.32
C ALA A 178 -1.88 -44.38 -1.59
N LEU A 179 -1.79 -43.77 -2.77
CA LEU A 179 -1.73 -44.48 -4.06
C LEU A 179 -0.34 -45.06 -4.39
N GLY A 180 0.67 -44.81 -3.55
CA GLY A 180 2.05 -45.22 -3.80
C GLY A 180 2.77 -44.40 -4.89
N LEU A 181 2.22 -43.24 -5.27
CA LEU A 181 2.77 -42.37 -6.32
C LEU A 181 3.84 -41.42 -5.78
N SER A 182 4.90 -41.96 -5.18
CA SER A 182 5.95 -41.16 -4.53
C SER A 182 6.81 -40.32 -5.48
N GLN A 183 6.79 -40.62 -6.78
CA GLN A 183 7.58 -39.92 -7.81
C GLN A 183 6.86 -38.68 -8.37
N VAL A 184 5.57 -38.52 -8.09
CA VAL A 184 4.79 -37.37 -8.57
C VAL A 184 4.85 -36.27 -7.53
N THR A 185 5.39 -35.10 -7.90
CA THR A 185 5.39 -33.94 -7.01
C THR A 185 3.94 -33.47 -6.75
N PRO A 186 3.46 -33.46 -5.50
CA PRO A 186 2.07 -33.12 -5.20
C PRO A 186 1.63 -31.74 -5.69
N SER A 187 2.55 -30.77 -5.73
CA SER A 187 2.27 -29.41 -6.22
C SER A 187 1.82 -29.38 -7.69
N ASN A 188 2.40 -30.23 -8.54
CA ASN A 188 2.03 -30.28 -9.96
C ASN A 188 0.58 -30.75 -10.15
N VAL A 189 0.11 -31.61 -9.25
CA VAL A 189 -1.28 -32.06 -9.23
C VAL A 189 -2.18 -31.01 -8.57
N ALA A 190 -1.72 -30.34 -7.51
CA ALA A 190 -2.51 -29.37 -6.76
C ALA A 190 -2.81 -28.06 -7.51
N ILE A 191 -1.87 -27.56 -8.31
CA ILE A 191 -2.01 -26.28 -9.01
C ILE A 191 -3.31 -26.21 -9.86
N PRO A 192 -3.63 -27.17 -10.74
CA PRO A 192 -4.89 -27.18 -11.48
C PRO A 192 -6.14 -27.07 -10.59
N PHE A 193 -6.19 -27.79 -9.46
CA PHE A 193 -7.33 -27.74 -8.54
C PHE A 193 -7.43 -26.39 -7.82
N LYS A 194 -6.30 -25.81 -7.41
CA LYS A 194 -6.27 -24.47 -6.81
C LYS A 194 -6.78 -23.41 -7.78
N LEU A 195 -6.33 -23.48 -9.04
CA LEU A 195 -6.79 -22.58 -10.10
C LEU A 195 -8.28 -22.75 -10.38
N LEU A 196 -8.76 -24.00 -10.48
CA LEU A 196 -10.18 -24.28 -10.66
C LEU A 196 -11.01 -23.70 -9.52
N LEU A 197 -10.62 -23.95 -8.26
CA LEU A 197 -11.31 -23.40 -7.09
C LEU A 197 -11.34 -21.87 -7.15
N PHE A 198 -10.19 -21.25 -7.44
CA PHE A 198 -10.08 -19.80 -7.50
C PHE A 198 -10.97 -19.19 -8.59
N VAL A 199 -11.06 -19.82 -9.76
CA VAL A 199 -11.94 -19.38 -10.86
C VAL A 199 -13.41 -19.60 -10.52
N VAL A 200 -13.78 -20.76 -9.98
CA VAL A 200 -15.18 -21.08 -9.59
C VAL A 200 -15.69 -20.13 -8.51
N MET A 201 -14.81 -19.62 -7.65
CA MET A 201 -15.15 -18.64 -6.62
C MET A 201 -15.10 -17.18 -7.09
N ASP A 202 -14.90 -16.92 -8.40
CA ASP A 202 -14.67 -15.57 -8.91
C ASP A 202 -13.57 -14.82 -8.14
N GLY A 203 -12.49 -15.53 -7.79
CA GLY A 203 -11.53 -15.11 -6.76
C GLY A 203 -10.88 -13.74 -7.01
N TRP A 204 -10.69 -13.35 -8.28
CA TRP A 204 -10.22 -12.00 -8.62
C TRP A 204 -11.22 -10.91 -8.21
N SER A 205 -12.49 -11.07 -8.58
CA SER A 205 -13.56 -10.11 -8.28
C SER A 205 -13.74 -10.00 -6.76
N VAL A 206 -13.86 -11.14 -6.09
CA VAL A 206 -14.02 -11.21 -4.63
C VAL A 206 -12.85 -10.55 -3.90
N LEU A 207 -11.61 -10.84 -4.33
CA LEU A 207 -10.42 -10.27 -3.69
C LEU A 207 -10.34 -8.75 -3.88
N ILE A 208 -10.52 -8.25 -5.10
CA ILE A 208 -10.43 -6.81 -5.38
C ILE A 208 -11.55 -6.06 -4.67
N HIS A 209 -12.79 -6.55 -4.70
CA HIS A 209 -13.90 -5.94 -3.95
C HIS A 209 -13.64 -5.95 -2.44
N GLY A 210 -13.12 -7.06 -1.91
CA GLY A 210 -12.74 -7.18 -0.50
C GLY A 210 -11.69 -6.14 -0.11
N LEU A 211 -10.64 -5.99 -0.91
CA LEU A 211 -9.58 -5.00 -0.69
C LEU A 211 -10.12 -3.56 -0.72
N VAL A 212 -10.93 -3.21 -1.73
CA VAL A 212 -11.55 -1.87 -1.83
C VAL A 212 -12.42 -1.58 -0.61
N ASN A 213 -13.20 -2.56 -0.15
CA ASN A 213 -14.04 -2.41 1.03
C ASN A 213 -13.24 -2.19 2.33
N THR A 214 -11.96 -2.57 2.40
CA THR A 214 -11.12 -2.27 3.58
C THR A 214 -10.79 -0.80 3.76
N TYR A 215 -11.06 0.03 2.74
CA TYR A 215 -10.81 1.47 2.77
C TYR A 215 -12.08 2.34 2.83
N ARG A 216 -13.26 1.71 2.88
CA ARG A 216 -14.50 2.44 3.15
C ARG A 216 -14.50 2.99 4.57
#